data_AF-A0A974THD6-F1
#
_entry.id   AF-A0A974THD6-F1
#
_cell.length_a   1.000
_cell.length_b   1.000
_cell.length_c   1.000
_cell.angle_alpha   90.00
_cell.angle_beta   90.00
_cell.angle_gamma   90.00
#
_symmetry.space_group_name_H-M   'P 1'
#
loop_
_entity.id
_entity.type
_entity.pdbx_description
1 polymer ?
#
loop_
_entity_poly.entity_id
_entity_poly.type
_entity_poly.pdbx_seq_one_letter_code
_entity_poly.pdbx_strand_id
1 'polypeptide(L)'
;MNVSQWLLTRAHGYGDLEASEVRAIEEFSVVWTYFENVVCGKDANVASIRAAVEKLRESKNGIDVKAFQTALKHFSERYFPNGHQDGRFDGLKWRKGGEVAAKEKASEVLTGKATSPSDQLEALLFITYRLRNNLFHGEKWAYGLKDQMANFSSATHTLINMVDQFEAAGLR
;
A
#
# COMPACT_ATOMS: atom_id res chain seq x y z
N MET A 1 8.42 -23.52 21.81
CA MET A 1 9.05 -22.54 20.90
C MET A 1 7.92 -21.79 20.22
N ASN A 2 7.84 -20.47 20.39
CA ASN A 2 6.86 -19.63 19.67
C ASN A 2 7.41 -19.21 18.30
N VAL A 3 6.56 -18.60 17.46
CA VAL A 3 6.92 -18.23 16.07
C VAL A 3 8.13 -17.28 16.05
N SER A 4 8.18 -16.27 16.92
CA SER A 4 9.31 -15.33 17.00
C SER A 4 10.63 -16.03 17.37
N GLN A 5 10.60 -16.95 18.33
CA GLN A 5 11.77 -17.76 18.69
C GLN A 5 12.22 -18.64 17.52
N TRP A 6 11.28 -19.22 16.78
CA TRP A 6 11.61 -20.00 15.59
C TRP A 6 12.25 -19.13 14.50
N LEU A 7 11.72 -17.94 14.23
CA LEU A 7 12.24 -17.00 13.24
C LEU A 7 13.63 -16.48 13.60
N LEU A 8 13.91 -16.17 14.87
CA LEU A 8 15.24 -15.77 15.33
C LEU A 8 16.32 -16.80 15.01
N THR A 9 15.98 -18.10 14.98
CA THR A 9 16.93 -19.18 14.69
C THR A 9 17.13 -19.48 13.20
N ARG A 10 16.27 -18.94 12.32
CA ARG A 10 16.18 -19.36 10.90
C ARG A 10 16.23 -18.21 9.91
N ALA A 11 15.65 -17.06 10.24
CA ALA A 11 15.49 -15.93 9.36
C ALA A 11 16.61 -14.91 9.62
N HIS A 12 17.64 -14.93 8.76
CA HIS A 12 18.73 -13.96 8.85
C HIS A 12 18.20 -12.53 8.82
N GLY A 13 18.56 -11.76 9.87
CA GLY A 13 18.20 -10.36 10.12
C GLY A 13 16.80 -10.14 10.72
N TYR A 14 16.02 -11.18 11.02
CA TYR A 14 14.79 -11.01 11.81
C TYR A 14 15.08 -10.44 13.21
N GLY A 15 16.22 -10.81 13.79
CA GLY A 15 16.70 -10.24 15.07
C GLY A 15 17.08 -8.76 15.01
N ASP A 16 17.17 -8.18 13.82
CA ASP A 16 17.46 -6.75 13.63
C ASP A 16 16.17 -5.90 13.57
N LEU A 17 14.99 -6.54 13.55
CA LEU A 17 13.70 -5.86 13.50
C LEU A 17 13.21 -5.48 14.88
N GLU A 18 12.68 -4.27 15.00
CA GLU A 18 11.96 -3.86 16.20
C GLU A 18 10.60 -4.58 16.29
N ALA A 19 10.08 -4.75 17.51
CA ALA A 19 8.76 -5.35 17.72
C ALA A 19 7.63 -4.57 17.00
N SER A 20 7.80 -3.25 16.88
CA SER A 20 6.92 -2.35 16.12
C SER A 20 6.94 -2.64 14.61
N GLU A 21 8.11 -2.95 14.04
CA GLU A 21 8.27 -3.32 12.63
C GLU A 21 7.56 -4.63 12.33
N VAL A 22 7.77 -5.65 13.18
CA VAL A 22 7.09 -6.94 13.06
C VAL A 22 5.57 -6.76 13.13
N ARG A 23 5.09 -6.00 14.11
CA ARG A 23 3.66 -5.73 14.29
C ARG A 23 3.04 -5.02 13.08
N ALA A 24 3.72 -4.03 12.50
CA ALA A 24 3.22 -3.32 11.33
C ALA A 24 3.02 -4.25 10.12
N ILE A 25 3.90 -5.24 9.94
CA ILE A 25 3.79 -6.26 8.89
C ILE A 25 2.63 -7.21 9.15
N GLU A 26 2.45 -7.63 10.40
CA GLU A 26 1.34 -8.51 10.81
C GLU A 26 -0.01 -7.82 10.59
N GLU A 27 -0.18 -6.59 11.08
CA GLU A 27 -1.38 -5.77 10.90
C GLU A 27 -1.67 -5.56 9.42
N PHE A 28 -0.67 -5.17 8.64
CA PHE A 28 -0.80 -5.02 7.19
C PHE A 28 -1.27 -6.31 6.50
N SER A 29 -0.69 -7.45 6.87
CA SER A 29 -1.01 -8.74 6.25
C SER A 29 -2.46 -9.14 6.51
N VAL A 30 -2.95 -8.95 7.74
CA VAL A 30 -4.34 -9.26 8.11
C VAL A 30 -5.31 -8.30 7.38
N VAL A 31 -5.06 -6.99 7.45
CA VAL A 31 -5.93 -5.99 6.82
C VAL A 31 -5.96 -6.15 5.30
N TRP A 32 -4.84 -6.49 4.65
CA TRP A 32 -4.79 -6.79 3.23
C TRP A 32 -5.79 -7.89 2.84
N THR A 33 -5.82 -9.00 3.59
CA THR A 33 -6.74 -10.11 3.28
C THR A 33 -8.20 -9.71 3.41
N TYR A 34 -8.54 -8.85 4.37
CA TYR A 34 -9.90 -8.33 4.53
C TYR A 34 -10.27 -7.39 3.38
N PHE A 35 -9.39 -6.45 3.06
CA PHE A 35 -9.55 -5.53 1.92
C PHE A 35 -9.73 -6.29 0.60
N GLU A 36 -8.86 -7.26 0.31
CA GLU A 36 -8.90 -8.03 -0.94
C GLU A 36 -10.24 -8.77 -1.10
N ASN A 37 -10.77 -9.31 0.00
CA ASN A 37 -12.08 -9.96 0.01
C ASN A 37 -13.25 -8.97 -0.17
N VAL A 38 -13.25 -7.86 0.58
CA VAL A 38 -14.37 -6.90 0.61
C VAL A 38 -14.41 -6.00 -0.62
N VAL A 39 -13.25 -5.52 -1.07
CA VAL A 39 -13.14 -4.47 -2.09
C VAL A 39 -12.80 -5.04 -3.47
N CYS A 40 -11.94 -6.05 -3.54
CA CYS A 40 -11.42 -6.59 -4.81
C CYS A 40 -12.02 -7.94 -5.21
N GLY A 41 -12.98 -8.49 -4.45
CA GLY A 41 -13.61 -9.76 -4.78
C GLY A 41 -12.67 -10.96 -4.77
N LYS A 42 -11.68 -10.96 -3.87
CA LYS A 42 -10.64 -12.01 -3.69
C LYS A 42 -9.55 -12.08 -4.77
N ASP A 43 -9.51 -11.13 -5.69
CA ASP A 43 -8.47 -11.02 -6.71
C ASP A 43 -7.98 -9.57 -6.84
N ALA A 44 -7.14 -9.14 -5.90
CA ALA A 44 -6.58 -7.79 -5.94
C ALA A 44 -5.47 -7.69 -7.00
N ASN A 45 -5.73 -6.86 -8.00
CA ASN A 45 -4.81 -6.49 -9.07
C ASN A 45 -5.10 -5.05 -9.53
N VAL A 46 -4.29 -4.50 -10.43
CA VAL A 46 -4.46 -3.11 -10.90
C VAL A 46 -5.86 -2.86 -11.46
N ALA A 47 -6.45 -3.81 -12.18
CA ALA A 47 -7.77 -3.65 -12.78
C ALA A 47 -8.89 -3.67 -11.72
N SER A 48 -8.85 -4.60 -10.76
CA SER A 48 -9.85 -4.68 -9.70
C SER A 48 -9.77 -3.50 -8.73
N ILE A 49 -8.56 -2.98 -8.45
CA ILE A 49 -8.36 -1.75 -7.67
C ILE A 49 -9.00 -0.55 -8.39
N ARG A 50 -8.73 -0.35 -9.68
CA ARG A 50 -9.33 0.75 -10.46
C ARG A 50 -10.85 0.68 -10.45
N ALA A 51 -11.39 -0.51 -10.71
CA ALA A 51 -12.83 -0.73 -10.70
C ALA A 51 -13.46 -0.39 -9.34
N ALA A 52 -12.79 -0.73 -8.23
CA ALA A 52 -13.27 -0.40 -6.90
C ALA A 52 -13.23 1.11 -6.60
N VAL A 53 -12.17 1.81 -7.00
CA VAL A 53 -12.07 3.26 -6.84
C VAL A 53 -13.14 3.98 -7.67
N GLU A 54 -13.40 3.52 -8.90
CA GLU A 54 -14.46 4.12 -9.74
C GLU A 54 -15.84 3.89 -9.12
N LYS A 55 -16.14 2.68 -8.62
CA LYS A 55 -17.40 2.42 -7.89
C LYS A 55 -17.58 3.35 -6.68
N LEU A 56 -16.52 3.58 -5.91
CA LEU A 56 -16.59 4.48 -4.77
C LEU A 56 -16.77 5.94 -5.21
N ARG A 57 -16.09 6.36 -6.28
CA ARG A 57 -16.23 7.69 -6.88
C ARG A 57 -17.66 7.95 -7.37
N GLU A 58 -18.29 6.96 -7.99
CA GLU A 58 -19.67 7.03 -8.50
C GLU A 58 -20.73 6.90 -7.40
N SER A 59 -20.34 6.48 -6.19
CA SER A 59 -21.24 6.35 -5.06
C SER A 59 -21.77 7.71 -4.58
N LYS A 60 -22.90 7.70 -3.86
CA LYS A 60 -23.49 8.92 -3.29
C LYS A 60 -22.57 9.65 -2.31
N ASN A 61 -21.65 8.91 -1.66
CA ASN A 61 -20.74 9.45 -0.67
C ASN A 61 -19.47 10.02 -1.31
N GLY A 62 -19.16 9.61 -2.55
CA GLY A 62 -17.91 9.93 -3.22
C GLY A 62 -16.68 9.43 -2.45
N ILE A 63 -15.52 10.02 -2.76
CA ILE A 63 -14.26 9.73 -2.07
C ILE A 63 -13.95 10.86 -1.10
N ASP A 64 -13.90 10.57 0.21
CA ASP A 64 -13.34 11.50 1.18
C ASP A 64 -11.81 11.41 1.15
N VAL A 65 -11.22 12.27 0.32
CA VAL A 65 -9.76 12.31 0.11
C VAL A 65 -8.99 12.75 1.36
N LYS A 66 -9.64 13.39 2.34
CA LYS A 66 -8.97 13.89 3.55
C LYS A 66 -8.41 12.75 4.41
N ALA A 67 -9.11 11.61 4.43
CA ALA A 67 -8.68 10.41 5.14
C ALA A 67 -7.32 9.87 4.65
N PHE A 68 -6.91 10.21 3.43
CA PHE A 68 -5.71 9.69 2.79
C PHE A 68 -4.50 10.62 2.82
N GLN A 69 -4.64 11.85 3.34
CA GLN A 69 -3.60 12.87 3.25
C GLN A 69 -2.32 12.51 4.01
N THR A 70 -2.44 11.81 5.15
CA THR A 70 -1.27 11.34 5.91
C THR A 70 -0.45 10.33 5.11
N ALA A 71 -1.12 9.37 4.46
CA ALA A 71 -0.46 8.37 3.61
C ALA A 71 0.15 9.02 2.36
N LEU A 72 -0.57 9.96 1.75
CA LEU A 72 -0.07 10.74 0.61
C LEU A 72 1.21 11.49 0.97
N LYS A 73 1.20 12.23 2.07
CA LYS A 73 2.39 12.94 2.57
C LYS A 73 3.57 11.99 2.77
N HIS A 74 3.35 10.88 3.47
CA HIS A 74 4.39 9.88 3.74
C HIS A 74 5.01 9.34 2.45
N PHE A 75 4.19 8.88 1.49
CA PHE A 75 4.71 8.30 0.26
C PHE A 75 5.33 9.35 -0.68
N SER A 76 4.83 10.58 -0.69
CA SER A 76 5.46 11.69 -1.42
C SER A 76 6.85 11.99 -0.86
N GLU A 77 6.98 12.17 0.45
CA GLU A 77 8.26 12.45 1.11
C GLU A 77 9.26 11.30 0.93
N ARG A 78 8.78 10.06 0.94
CA ARG A 78 9.64 8.88 0.82
C ARG A 78 10.15 8.60 -0.59
N TYR A 79 9.28 8.72 -1.60
CA TYR A 79 9.63 8.34 -2.97
C TYR A 79 10.05 9.52 -3.83
N PHE A 80 9.61 10.71 -3.47
CA PHE A 80 9.92 11.97 -4.16
C PHE A 80 10.35 13.05 -3.16
N PRO A 81 11.43 12.84 -2.38
CA PRO A 81 11.92 13.85 -1.46
C PRO A 81 12.23 15.15 -2.22
N ASN A 82 11.67 16.27 -1.74
CA ASN A 82 11.73 17.57 -2.41
C ASN A 82 11.20 17.56 -3.87
N GLY A 83 10.27 16.66 -4.19
CA GLY A 83 9.66 16.53 -5.52
C GLY A 83 10.51 15.79 -6.56
N HIS A 84 11.67 15.27 -6.18
CA HIS A 84 12.57 14.54 -7.07
C HIS A 84 12.55 13.04 -6.78
N GLN A 85 12.34 12.23 -7.83
CA GLN A 85 12.40 10.78 -7.69
C GLN A 85 13.80 10.35 -7.22
N ASP A 86 13.84 9.49 -6.22
CA ASP A 86 15.06 8.75 -5.87
C ASP A 86 14.95 7.26 -6.26
N GLY A 87 16.00 6.48 -6.02
CA GLY A 87 16.01 5.05 -6.33
C GLY A 87 15.00 4.20 -5.52
N ARG A 88 14.34 4.75 -4.49
CA ARG A 88 13.37 4.02 -3.66
C ARG A 88 12.06 3.78 -4.39
N PHE A 89 11.64 4.70 -5.27
CA PHE A 89 10.42 4.52 -6.05
C PHE A 89 10.56 3.36 -7.05
N ASP A 90 11.73 3.21 -7.66
CA ASP A 90 12.04 2.06 -8.52
C ASP A 90 12.13 0.75 -7.71
N GLY A 91 12.48 0.86 -6.42
CA GLY A 91 12.44 -0.24 -5.45
C GLY A 91 11.06 -0.88 -5.25
N LEU A 92 9.97 -0.25 -5.71
CA LEU A 92 8.64 -0.87 -5.76
C LEU A 92 8.52 -1.98 -6.82
N LYS A 93 9.50 -2.12 -7.72
CA LYS A 93 9.60 -3.20 -8.72
C LYS A 93 8.33 -3.36 -9.59
N TRP A 94 7.83 -2.23 -10.09
CA TRP A 94 6.71 -2.19 -11.04
C TRP A 94 6.95 -3.10 -12.24
N ARG A 95 5.97 -3.92 -12.59
CA ARG A 95 6.05 -4.86 -13.71
C ARG A 95 5.61 -4.21 -15.03
N LYS A 96 5.84 -4.92 -16.14
CA LYS A 96 5.34 -4.53 -17.46
C LYS A 96 3.81 -4.65 -17.54
N GLY A 97 3.20 -4.07 -18.58
CA GLY A 97 1.75 -4.15 -18.82
C GLY A 97 0.98 -3.13 -17.97
N GLY A 98 -0.11 -3.55 -17.34
CA GLY A 98 -1.01 -2.67 -16.59
C GLY A 98 -0.35 -1.90 -15.44
N GLU A 99 0.77 -2.41 -14.89
CA GLU A 99 1.53 -1.73 -13.83
C GLU A 99 2.33 -0.51 -14.34
N VAL A 100 2.55 -0.36 -15.65
CA VAL A 100 3.22 0.83 -16.22
C VAL A 100 2.36 2.07 -16.02
N ALA A 101 1.07 1.99 -16.37
CA ALA A 101 0.12 3.08 -16.17
C ALA A 101 -0.13 3.35 -14.67
N ALA A 102 -0.07 2.30 -13.83
CA ALA A 102 -0.16 2.47 -12.37
C ALA A 102 1.06 3.21 -11.80
N LYS A 103 2.27 2.90 -12.28
CA LYS A 103 3.50 3.62 -11.92
C LYS A 103 3.44 5.09 -12.30
N GLU A 104 3.01 5.39 -13.53
CA GLU A 104 2.88 6.76 -14.02
C GLU A 104 1.88 7.56 -13.19
N LYS A 105 0.68 7.00 -12.96
CA LYS A 105 -0.34 7.60 -12.08
C LYS A 105 0.20 7.89 -10.69
N ALA A 106 0.88 6.93 -10.07
CA ALA A 106 1.49 7.13 -8.76
C ALA A 106 2.54 8.25 -8.78
N SER A 107 3.40 8.30 -9.80
CA SER A 107 4.37 9.39 -9.94
C SER A 107 3.72 10.76 -10.10
N GLU A 108 2.66 10.87 -10.92
CA GLU A 108 1.94 12.13 -11.11
C GLU A 108 1.31 12.63 -9.81
N VAL A 109 0.68 11.73 -9.05
CA VAL A 109 0.09 12.06 -7.75
C VAL A 109 1.15 12.48 -6.74
N LEU A 110 2.21 11.68 -6.59
CA LEU A 110 3.24 11.94 -5.57
C LEU A 110 4.04 13.21 -5.84
N THR A 111 4.07 13.68 -7.10
CA THR A 111 4.67 14.96 -7.52
C THR A 111 3.67 16.11 -7.62
N GLY A 112 2.40 15.90 -7.26
CA GLY A 112 1.36 16.92 -7.27
C GLY A 112 0.82 17.31 -8.66
N LYS A 113 1.17 16.56 -9.71
CA LYS A 113 0.66 16.76 -11.07
C LYS A 113 -0.77 16.26 -11.26
N ALA A 114 -1.15 15.22 -10.52
CA ALA A 114 -2.52 14.71 -10.47
C ALA A 114 -3.07 14.83 -9.04
N THR A 115 -4.22 15.48 -8.89
CA THR A 115 -4.75 15.86 -7.57
C THR A 115 -6.21 15.45 -7.35
N SER A 116 -6.85 14.78 -8.31
CA SER A 116 -8.23 14.34 -8.12
C SER A 116 -8.33 13.28 -7.00
N PRO A 117 -9.45 13.22 -6.25
CA PRO A 117 -9.63 12.21 -5.20
C PRO A 117 -9.41 10.77 -5.65
N SER A 118 -9.90 10.41 -6.85
CA SER A 118 -9.71 9.08 -7.43
C SER A 118 -8.27 8.81 -7.80
N ASP A 119 -7.57 9.77 -8.41
CA ASP A 119 -6.15 9.61 -8.74
C ASP A 119 -5.32 9.37 -7.47
N GLN A 120 -5.56 10.17 -6.43
CA GLN A 120 -4.85 10.04 -5.16
C GLN A 120 -5.07 8.66 -4.52
N LEU A 121 -6.33 8.21 -4.47
CA LEU A 121 -6.67 6.90 -3.90
C LEU A 121 -6.09 5.75 -4.73
N GLU A 122 -6.20 5.80 -6.06
CA GLU A 122 -5.58 4.82 -6.96
C GLU A 122 -4.07 4.71 -6.72
N ALA A 123 -3.37 5.84 -6.69
CA ALA A 123 -1.93 5.88 -6.47
C ALA A 123 -1.53 5.20 -5.16
N LEU A 124 -2.24 5.49 -4.06
CA LEU A 124 -1.98 4.90 -2.75
C LEU A 124 -2.25 3.39 -2.72
N LEU A 125 -3.34 2.94 -3.36
CA LEU A 125 -3.67 1.51 -3.45
C LEU A 125 -2.70 0.75 -4.35
N PHE A 126 -2.19 1.36 -5.44
CA PHE A 126 -1.16 0.75 -6.28
C PHE A 126 0.16 0.60 -5.55
N ILE A 127 0.61 1.63 -4.82
CA ILE A 127 1.80 1.55 -3.96
C ILE A 127 1.61 0.44 -2.92
N THR A 128 0.44 0.39 -2.29
CA THR A 128 0.09 -0.64 -1.29
C THR A 128 0.13 -2.05 -1.89
N TYR A 129 -0.42 -2.25 -3.09
CA TYR A 129 -0.35 -3.50 -3.83
C TYR A 129 1.10 -3.90 -4.17
N ARG A 130 1.96 -2.93 -4.52
CA ARG A 130 3.39 -3.20 -4.74
C ARG A 130 4.11 -3.58 -3.45
N LEU A 131 3.81 -2.91 -2.33
CA LEU A 131 4.35 -3.27 -1.01
C LEU A 131 3.96 -4.70 -0.63
N ARG A 132 2.69 -5.09 -0.86
CA ARG A 132 2.23 -6.47 -0.67
C ARG A 132 3.03 -7.47 -1.51
N ASN A 133 3.19 -7.20 -2.80
CA ASN A 133 3.93 -8.11 -3.68
C ASN A 133 5.40 -8.22 -3.27
N ASN A 134 6.03 -7.11 -2.88
CA ASN A 134 7.42 -7.11 -2.47
C ASN A 134 7.63 -7.84 -1.13
N LEU A 135 6.66 -7.75 -0.20
CA LEU A 135 6.68 -8.48 1.07
C LEU A 135 6.68 -10.01 0.84
N PHE A 136 5.78 -10.50 -0.01
CA PHE A 136 5.59 -11.95 -0.21
C PHE A 136 6.57 -12.61 -1.19
N HIS A 137 7.36 -11.82 -1.92
CA HIS A 137 8.37 -12.37 -2.84
C HIS A 137 9.73 -12.65 -2.18
N GLY A 138 9.90 -12.38 -0.88
CA GLY A 138 11.00 -12.92 -0.05
C GLY A 138 12.43 -12.48 -0.43
N GLU A 139 12.62 -11.75 -1.52
CA GLU A 139 13.90 -11.20 -1.93
C GLU A 139 14.36 -10.17 -0.91
N LYS A 140 15.23 -10.59 0.02
CA LYS A 140 15.80 -9.82 1.14
C LYS A 140 14.85 -9.64 2.33
N TRP A 141 14.33 -10.75 2.87
CA TRP A 141 13.44 -10.77 4.04
C TRP A 141 13.83 -9.75 5.13
N ALA A 142 15.03 -9.78 5.73
CA ALA A 142 15.31 -8.83 6.82
C ALA A 142 15.75 -7.43 6.36
N TYR A 143 16.70 -7.35 5.42
CA TYR A 143 17.21 -6.07 4.94
C TYR A 143 16.15 -5.23 4.22
N GLY A 144 15.14 -5.89 3.65
CA GLY A 144 14.02 -5.25 2.98
C GLY A 144 12.94 -4.76 3.93
N LEU A 145 12.85 -5.32 5.16
CA LEU A 145 11.82 -4.96 6.15
C LEU A 145 12.27 -3.84 7.10
N LYS A 146 13.58 -3.68 7.31
CA LYS A 146 14.12 -2.54 8.03
C LYS A 146 13.70 -1.23 7.35
N ASP A 147 13.28 -0.24 8.14
CA ASP A 147 12.77 1.05 7.68
C ASP A 147 11.47 0.97 6.84
N GLN A 148 10.72 -0.13 6.94
CA GLN A 148 9.41 -0.27 6.28
C GLN A 148 8.21 -0.04 7.20
N MET A 149 8.41 0.11 8.52
CA MET A 149 7.30 0.33 9.47
C MET A 149 6.33 1.39 8.95
N ALA A 150 6.83 2.57 8.61
CA ALA A 150 6.00 3.68 8.15
C ALA A 150 5.29 3.38 6.81
N ASN A 151 5.88 2.56 5.93
CA ASN A 151 5.22 2.11 4.69
C ASN A 151 4.06 1.18 5.00
N PHE A 152 4.26 0.18 5.84
CA PHE A 152 3.22 -0.78 6.20
C PHE A 152 2.12 -0.13 7.04
N SER A 153 2.44 0.80 7.96
CA SER A 153 1.43 1.55 8.70
C SER A 153 0.61 2.47 7.77
N SER A 154 1.27 3.20 6.85
CA SER A 154 0.57 4.07 5.89
C SER A 154 -0.30 3.28 4.91
N ALA A 155 0.21 2.14 4.44
CA ALA A 155 -0.55 1.21 3.62
C ALA A 155 -1.75 0.63 4.38
N THR A 156 -1.56 0.20 5.62
CA THR A 156 -2.64 -0.32 6.48
C THR A 156 -3.76 0.71 6.68
N HIS A 157 -3.41 1.95 7.01
CA HIS A 157 -4.41 3.02 7.13
C HIS A 157 -5.12 3.32 5.80
N THR A 158 -4.40 3.25 4.67
CA THR A 158 -5.01 3.39 3.34
C THR A 158 -6.07 2.30 3.11
N LEU A 159 -5.75 1.05 3.46
CA LEU A 159 -6.67 -0.07 3.30
C LEU A 159 -7.90 0.06 4.21
N ILE A 160 -7.70 0.40 5.49
CA ILE A 160 -8.80 0.61 6.45
C ILE A 160 -9.73 1.72 5.95
N ASN A 161 -9.18 2.89 5.59
CA ASN A 161 -10.00 4.01 5.11
C ASN A 161 -10.75 3.68 3.82
N MET A 162 -10.14 2.91 2.91
CA MET A 162 -10.82 2.46 1.70
C MET A 162 -11.97 1.51 2.04
N VAL A 163 -11.76 0.54 2.94
CA VAL A 163 -12.80 -0.39 3.41
C VAL A 163 -13.95 0.37 4.07
N ASP A 164 -13.66 1.28 5.01
CA ASP A 164 -14.67 2.05 5.73
C ASP A 164 -15.53 2.88 4.77
N GLN A 165 -14.92 3.55 3.80
CA GLN A 165 -15.64 4.32 2.79
C GLN A 165 -16.48 3.41 1.86
N PHE A 166 -15.95 2.24 1.49
CA PHE A 166 -16.64 1.28 0.63
C PHE A 166 -17.88 0.69 1.32
N GLU A 167 -17.77 0.35 2.61
CA GLU A 167 -18.88 -0.15 3.42
C GLU A 167 -19.90 0.96 3.71
N ALA A 168 -19.45 2.18 4.04
CA ALA A 168 -20.34 3.33 4.24
C ALA A 168 -21.12 3.73 2.97
N ALA A 169 -20.58 3.42 1.79
CA ALA A 169 -21.24 3.58 0.50
C ALA A 169 -22.17 2.40 0.14
N GLY A 170 -22.20 1.32 0.94
CA GLY A 170 -23.01 0.14 0.69
C GLY A 170 -22.55 -0.71 -0.50
N LEU A 171 -21.25 -0.72 -0.79
CA LEU A 171 -20.67 -1.36 -1.99
C LEU A 171 -20.19 -2.82 -1.78
N ARG A 172 -20.37 -3.37 -0.56
CA ARG A 172 -19.99 -4.74 -0.20
C ARG A 172 -20.92 -5.81 -0.78
#